data_AF-A0A8T5KV23-F1
#
_entry.id   AF-A0A8T5KV23-F1
#
_cell.length_a   1.000
_cell.length_b   1.000
_cell.length_c   1.000
_cell.angle_alpha   90.00
_cell.angle_beta   90.00
_cell.angle_gamma   90.00
#
_symmetry.space_group_name_H-M   'P 1'
#
loop_
_entity.id
_entity.type
_entity.pdbx_description
1 polymer ?
#
loop_
_entity_poly.entity_id
_entity_poly.type
_entity_poly.pdbx_seq_one_letter_code
_entity_poly.pdbx_strand_id
1 'polypeptide(L)'
;MKNKKAISLMVSYALLVVIAVAMGAIIYPFLKSYIFSEKAECQQDISLTINRVWCNSTTTRITVELFNSGLFNIDGAFVRFSNESRVVRPQLNPRNETFSQGALEPSSSRTDTF
;
A
#
# COMPACT_ATOMS: atom_id res chain seq x y z
N MET A 1 -65.07 -10.78 -0.41
CA MET A 1 -63.79 -10.41 0.24
C MET A 1 -62.62 -11.12 -0.44
N LYS A 2 -62.15 -10.68 -1.60
CA LYS A 2 -60.96 -11.26 -2.28
C LYS A 2 -60.30 -10.14 -3.08
N ASN A 3 -59.24 -9.53 -2.54
CA ASN A 3 -58.25 -8.67 -3.24
C ASN A 3 -57.18 -8.08 -2.28
N LYS A 4 -56.69 -8.83 -1.28
CA LYS A 4 -55.56 -8.38 -0.43
C LYS A 4 -54.22 -9.06 -0.74
N LYS A 5 -54.20 -10.11 -1.57
CA LYS A 5 -52.97 -10.85 -1.94
C LYS A 5 -51.99 -10.05 -2.79
N ALA A 6 -52.46 -9.09 -3.58
CA ALA A 6 -51.58 -8.22 -4.38
C ALA A 6 -50.82 -7.21 -3.50
N ILE A 7 -51.42 -6.80 -2.39
CA ILE A 7 -50.85 -5.80 -1.48
C ILE A 7 -49.69 -6.40 -0.68
N SER A 8 -49.77 -7.68 -0.27
CA SER A 8 -48.67 -8.35 0.44
C SER A 8 -47.42 -8.49 -0.41
N LEU A 9 -47.57 -8.62 -1.73
CA LEU A 9 -46.44 -8.73 -2.65
C LEU A 9 -45.69 -7.39 -2.73
N MET A 10 -46.42 -6.30 -2.91
CA MET A 10 -45.86 -4.93 -2.95
C MET A 10 -45.10 -4.58 -1.66
N VAL A 11 -45.66 -4.94 -0.50
CA VAL A 11 -45.02 -4.70 0.81
C VAL A 11 -43.75 -5.53 0.99
N SER A 12 -43.73 -6.78 0.52
CA SER A 12 -42.55 -7.65 0.58
C SER A 12 -41.37 -7.06 -0.22
N TYR A 13 -41.62 -6.58 -1.44
CA TYR A 13 -40.58 -5.92 -2.24
C TYR A 13 -40.05 -4.65 -1.58
N ALA A 14 -40.94 -3.82 -1.02
CA ALA A 14 -40.51 -2.63 -0.29
C ALA A 14 -39.62 -2.97 0.91
N LEU A 15 -40.00 -4.00 1.69
CA LEU A 15 -39.20 -4.47 2.83
C LEU A 15 -37.82 -4.97 2.40
N LEU A 16 -37.75 -5.74 1.30
CA LEU A 16 -36.51 -6.29 0.79
C LEU A 16 -35.54 -5.18 0.36
N VAL A 17 -36.04 -4.14 -0.32
CA VAL A 17 -35.24 -2.98 -0.72
C VAL A 17 -34.69 -2.24 0.50
N VAL A 18 -35.51 -2.02 1.54
CA VAL A 18 -35.08 -1.33 2.76
C VAL A 18 -33.97 -2.11 3.47
N ILE A 19 -34.09 -3.44 3.57
CA ILE A 19 -33.05 -4.28 4.17
C ILE A 19 -31.76 -4.22 3.36
N ALA A 20 -31.84 -4.25 2.03
CA ALA A 20 -30.67 -4.16 1.16
C ALA A 20 -29.93 -2.83 1.33
N VAL A 21 -30.66 -1.70 1.38
CA VAL A 21 -30.07 -0.38 1.61
C VAL A 21 -29.46 -0.28 3.02
N ALA A 22 -30.15 -0.78 4.03
CA ALA A 22 -29.65 -0.80 5.41
C ALA A 22 -28.36 -1.62 5.54
N MET A 23 -28.29 -2.79 4.90
CA MET A 23 -27.07 -3.60 4.85
C MET A 23 -25.94 -2.87 4.15
N GLY A 24 -26.21 -2.22 3.01
CA GLY A 24 -25.21 -1.41 2.31
C GLY A 24 -24.64 -0.29 3.18
N ALA A 25 -25.49 0.42 3.92
CA ALA A 25 -25.09 1.49 4.82
C ALA A 25 -24.22 1.00 5.99
N ILE A 26 -24.48 -0.21 6.51
CA ILE A 26 -23.67 -0.82 7.57
C ILE A 26 -22.33 -1.32 7.03
N ILE A 27 -22.33 -1.98 5.86
CA ILE A 27 -21.15 -2.65 5.32
C ILE A 27 -20.12 -1.64 4.75
N TYR A 28 -20.57 -0.55 4.13
CA TYR A 28 -19.70 0.46 3.55
C TYR A 28 -18.62 1.02 4.50
N PRO A 29 -18.93 1.48 5.73
CA PRO A 29 -17.90 1.96 6.66
C PRO A 29 -16.93 0.86 7.09
N PHE A 30 -17.36 -0.41 7.19
CA PHE A 30 -16.45 -1.53 7.48
C PHE A 30 -15.45 -1.75 6.36
N LEU A 31 -15.89 -1.77 5.09
CA LEU A 31 -14.96 -1.86 3.96
C LEU A 31 -14.05 -0.63 3.88
N LYS A 32 -14.59 0.56 4.12
CA LYS A 32 -13.78 1.79 4.15
C LYS A 32 -12.68 1.69 5.21
N SER A 33 -13.00 1.24 6.42
CA SER A 33 -12.00 1.04 7.48
C SER A 33 -10.95 -0.02 7.14
N TYR A 34 -11.33 -1.05 6.38
CA TYR A 34 -10.40 -2.11 5.97
C TYR A 34 -9.47 -1.68 4.82
N ILE A 35 -9.96 -0.86 3.89
CA ILE A 35 -9.19 -0.40 2.72
C ILE A 35 -8.25 0.75 3.09
N PHE A 36 -8.60 1.59 4.06
CA PHE A 36 -7.66 2.52 4.70
C PHE A 36 -6.76 1.77 5.70
N SER A 37 -6.11 0.69 5.24
CA SER A 37 -4.82 0.33 5.81
C SER A 37 -3.90 1.45 5.33
N GLU A 38 -3.65 2.40 6.23
CA GLU A 38 -2.81 3.58 6.03
C GLU A 38 -1.68 3.20 5.08
N LYS A 39 -1.64 3.84 3.89
CA LYS A 39 -0.39 3.87 3.15
C LYS A 39 0.61 4.35 4.18
N ALA A 40 1.63 3.55 4.50
CA ALA A 40 2.63 3.91 5.48
C ALA A 40 3.20 5.27 5.07
N GLU A 41 2.64 6.34 5.59
CA GLU A 41 3.12 7.69 5.40
C GLU A 41 4.37 7.72 6.25
N CYS A 42 5.53 7.74 5.59
CA CYS A 42 6.80 7.88 6.28
C CYS A 42 6.70 9.15 7.12
N GLN A 43 6.77 9.00 8.44
CA GLN A 43 6.82 10.15 9.35
C GLN A 43 7.98 11.07 8.93
N GLN A 44 7.83 12.37 9.15
CA GLN A 44 8.80 13.38 8.67
C GLN A 44 10.23 13.13 9.16
N ASP A 45 10.39 12.38 10.24
CA ASP A 45 11.66 12.02 10.87
C ASP A 45 12.31 10.74 10.30
N ILE A 46 11.65 10.08 9.34
CA ILE A 46 12.19 8.98 8.56
C ILE A 46 12.79 9.55 7.28
N SER A 47 14.12 9.63 7.22
CA SER A 47 14.85 10.17 6.08
C SER A 47 15.81 9.12 5.53
N LEU A 48 15.55 8.66 4.31
CA LEU A 48 16.39 7.70 3.59
C LEU A 48 16.97 8.39 2.36
N THR A 49 18.30 8.51 2.32
CA THR A 49 19.05 9.15 1.25
C THR A 49 19.76 8.08 0.41
N ILE A 50 19.74 8.24 -0.91
CA ILE A 50 20.55 7.40 -1.82
C ILE A 50 21.94 8.04 -1.91
N ASN A 51 22.96 7.34 -1.41
CA ASN A 51 24.34 7.83 -1.43
C ASN A 51 25.00 7.53 -2.78
N ARG A 52 24.89 6.27 -3.24
CA ARG A 52 25.49 5.80 -4.49
C ARG A 52 24.63 4.77 -5.19
N VAL A 53 24.71 4.76 -6.52
CA VAL A 53 24.04 3.77 -7.38
C VAL A 53 25.06 3.25 -8.38
N TRP A 54 25.16 1.94 -8.49
CA TRP A 54 26.00 1.26 -9.47
C TRP A 54 25.13 0.30 -10.27
N CYS A 55 25.23 0.38 -11.60
CA CYS A 55 24.57 -0.56 -12.50
C CYS A 55 25.65 -1.41 -13.16
N ASN A 56 25.56 -2.73 -12.99
CA ASN A 56 26.43 -3.66 -13.70
C ASN A 56 25.67 -4.21 -14.91
N SER A 57 26.01 -3.72 -16.09
CA SER A 57 25.38 -4.12 -17.36
C SER A 57 25.61 -5.60 -17.71
N THR A 58 26.65 -6.22 -17.15
CA THR A 58 26.99 -7.63 -17.42
C THR A 58 26.11 -8.59 -16.62
N THR A 59 25.76 -8.23 -15.38
CA THR A 59 24.91 -9.06 -14.50
C THR A 59 23.47 -8.58 -14.43
N THR A 60 23.13 -7.47 -15.11
CA THR A 60 21.82 -6.81 -15.07
C THR A 60 21.34 -6.52 -13.65
N ARG A 61 22.28 -6.24 -12.74
CA ARG A 61 22.02 -5.95 -11.33
C ARG A 61 22.29 -4.49 -11.02
N ILE A 62 21.44 -3.93 -10.16
CA ILE A 62 21.55 -2.55 -9.68
C ILE A 62 21.91 -2.61 -8.20
N THR A 63 23.07 -2.10 -7.85
CA THR A 63 23.53 -1.96 -6.48
C THR A 63 23.26 -0.53 -6.01
N VAL A 64 22.54 -0.36 -4.91
CA VAL A 64 22.18 0.93 -4.33
C VAL A 64 22.70 1.00 -2.90
N GLU A 65 23.42 2.07 -2.59
CA GLU A 65 23.81 2.43 -1.23
C GLU A 65 22.78 3.40 -0.66
N LEU A 66 22.07 2.93 0.35
CA LEU A 66 21.04 3.66 1.10
C LEU A 66 21.63 4.12 2.43
N PHE A 67 21.37 5.37 2.81
CA PHE A 67 21.82 5.98 4.06
C PHE A 67 20.62 6.49 4.85
N ASN A 68 20.50 6.05 6.11
CA ASN A 68 19.46 6.55 7.00
C ASN A 68 19.92 7.87 7.64
N SER A 69 19.41 8.99 7.12
CA SER A 69 19.59 10.32 7.69
C SER A 69 18.53 10.68 8.74
N GLY A 70 17.60 9.77 9.02
CA GLY A 70 16.52 9.95 9.99
C GLY A 70 16.92 9.62 11.42
N LEU A 71 15.97 9.81 12.34
CA LEU A 71 16.12 9.50 13.77
C LEU A 71 15.59 8.10 14.14
N PHE A 72 14.88 7.46 13.21
CA PHE A 72 14.19 6.18 13.42
C PHE A 72 14.85 5.05 12.65
N ASN A 73 14.70 3.83 13.16
CA ASN A 73 15.12 2.61 12.47
C ASN A 73 14.20 2.34 11.28
N ILE A 74 14.78 1.93 10.15
CA ILE A 74 14.03 1.63 8.92
C ILE A 74 14.11 0.14 8.62
N ASP A 75 12.98 -0.58 8.71
CA ASP A 75 12.94 -2.03 8.47
C ASP A 75 13.02 -2.42 6.99
N GLY A 76 12.63 -1.51 6.10
CA GLY A 76 12.59 -1.76 4.67
C GLY A 76 12.37 -0.51 3.83
N ALA A 77 12.66 -0.63 2.53
CA ALA A 77 12.51 0.44 1.57
C ALA A 77 11.94 -0.07 0.24
N PHE A 78 11.00 0.69 -0.34
CA PHE A 78 10.49 0.43 -1.68
C PHE A 78 11.35 1.17 -2.70
N VAL A 79 12.22 0.46 -3.42
CA VAL A 79 13.06 1.08 -4.45
C VAL A 79 12.30 1.04 -5.78
N ARG A 80 12.02 2.22 -6.35
CA ARG A 80 11.33 2.36 -7.64
C ARG A 80 12.22 3.08 -8.62
N PHE A 81 12.37 2.53 -9.82
CA PHE A 81 13.20 3.10 -10.88
C PHE A 81 12.33 3.47 -12.07
N SER A 82 12.55 4.65 -12.65
CA SER A 82 11.78 5.12 -13.79
C SER A 82 12.55 6.18 -14.55
N ASN A 83 12.33 6.26 -15.86
CA ASN A 83 12.76 7.40 -16.64
C ASN A 83 11.93 8.62 -16.24
N GLU A 84 12.52 9.81 -16.34
CA GLU A 84 11.91 11.08 -15.94
C GLU A 84 10.52 11.32 -16.57
N SER A 85 10.25 10.75 -17.74
CA SER A 85 9.00 10.89 -18.50
C SER A 85 7.91 9.87 -18.17
N ARG A 86 8.16 8.86 -17.31
CA ARG A 86 7.17 7.79 -17.01
C ARG A 86 6.47 8.01 -15.67
N VAL A 87 5.13 8.04 -15.74
CA VAL A 87 4.24 8.16 -14.56
C VAL A 87 4.26 6.89 -13.71
N VAL A 88 4.34 5.72 -14.35
CA VAL A 88 4.40 4.42 -13.65
C VAL A 88 5.86 4.05 -13.41
N ARG A 89 6.24 3.98 -12.13
CA ARG A 89 7.58 3.61 -11.70
C ARG A 89 7.58 2.15 -11.22
N PRO A 90 8.14 1.19 -11.99
CA PRO A 90 8.25 -0.18 -11.53
C PRO A 90 9.11 -0.26 -10.26
N GLN A 91 8.69 -1.12 -9.34
CA GLN A 91 9.46 -1.46 -8.14
C GLN A 91 10.54 -2.47 -8.50
N LEU A 92 11.78 -2.24 -8.06
CA LEU A 92 12.91 -3.12 -8.29
C LEU A 92 12.94 -4.32 -7.33
N ASN A 93 12.36 -4.17 -6.14
CA ASN A 93 12.39 -5.18 -5.08
C ASN A 93 11.01 -5.71 -4.67
N PRO A 94 10.22 -6.30 -5.57
CA PRO A 94 8.95 -6.91 -5.17
C PRO A 94 9.22 -8.11 -4.25
N ARG A 95 8.61 -8.12 -3.06
CA ARG A 95 8.73 -9.16 -2.00
C ARG A 95 10.04 -9.18 -1.23
N ASN A 96 10.99 -8.28 -1.53
CA ASN A 96 12.24 -8.08 -0.81
C ASN A 96 12.36 -6.62 -0.36
N GLU A 97 11.27 -6.09 0.19
CA GLU A 97 11.21 -4.71 0.68
C GLU A 97 11.91 -4.53 2.02
N THR A 98 11.94 -5.58 2.83
CA THR A 98 12.63 -5.60 4.11
C THR A 98 14.12 -5.84 3.93
N PHE A 99 14.93 -5.16 4.74
CA PHE A 99 16.35 -5.37 4.71
C PHE A 99 16.71 -6.73 5.34
N SER A 100 17.45 -7.55 4.59
CA SER A 100 17.78 -8.94 4.96
C SER A 100 18.60 -9.09 6.25
N GLN A 101 19.30 -8.03 6.68
CA GLN A 101 20.16 -8.00 7.86
C GLN A 101 19.57 -7.12 8.99
N GLY A 102 18.24 -7.02 9.07
CA GLY A 102 17.54 -6.22 10.08
C GLY A 102 17.47 -4.73 9.75
N ALA A 103 16.81 -3.96 10.63
CA ALA A 103 16.54 -2.54 10.42
C ALA A 103 17.82 -1.70 10.22
N LEU A 104 17.73 -0.68 9.37
CA LEU A 104 18.80 0.29 9.15
C LEU A 104 18.77 1.35 10.27
N GLU A 105 19.80 1.36 11.10
CA GLU A 105 19.94 2.31 12.22
C GLU A 105 20.20 3.75 11.73
N PRO A 106 19.84 4.77 12.54
CA PRO A 106 20.17 6.17 12.28
C PRO A 106 21.65 6.38 11.99
N SER A 107 21.95 7.23 11.01
CA SER A 107 23.32 7.55 10.57
C SER A 107 24.15 6.37 10.06
N SER A 108 23.49 5.30 9.62
CA SER A 108 24.13 4.12 9.01
C SER A 108 23.84 4.01 7.51
N SER A 109 24.80 3.48 6.76
CA SER A 109 24.67 3.19 5.33
C SER A 109 24.65 1.68 5.08
N ARG A 110 23.80 1.23 4.16
CA ARG A 110 23.78 -0.15 3.67
C ARG A 110 23.76 -0.19 2.15
N THR A 111 24.47 -1.16 1.60
CA THR A 111 24.50 -1.44 0.17
C THR A 111 23.70 -2.70 -0.12
N ASP A 112 22.63 -2.55 -0.90
CA ASP A 112 21.80 -3.67 -1.35
C ASP A 112 21.85 -3.80 -2.88
N THR A 113 21.74 -5.03 -3.37
CA THR A 113 21.76 -5.34 -4.80
C THR A 113 20.42 -5.92 -5.22
N PHE A 114 19.83 -5.33 -6.26
CA PHE A 114 18.54 -5.66 -6.84
C PHE A 114 18.70 -6.20 -8.25
#